data_AF-A0A442WGA0-F1
#
_entry.id   AF-A0A442WGA0-F1
#
_cell.length_a   1.000
_cell.length_b   1.000
_cell.length_c   1.000
_cell.angle_alpha   90.00
_cell.angle_beta   90.00
_cell.angle_gamma   90.00
#
_symmetry.space_group_name_H-M   'P 1'
#
loop_
_entity.id
_entity.type
_entity.pdbx_description
1 polymer ?
#
loop_
_entity_poly.entity_id
_entity_poly.type
_entity_poly.pdbx_seq_one_letter_code
_entity_poly.pdbx_strand_id
1 'polypeptide(L)' 'MVDPKDAGAFAERAIADSRATMPANLFEATMALYEQGRIEPRLIDGEYGWGLVEQGGNNG' A
#
# COMPACT_ATOMS: atom_id res chain seq x y z
N MET A 1 -12.20 -9.39 -11.46
CA MET A 1 -12.14 -7.93 -11.65
C MET A 1 -12.01 -7.34 -10.27
N VAL A 2 -10.94 -6.59 -9.99
CA VAL A 2 -10.78 -5.88 -8.71
C VAL A 2 -11.69 -4.65 -8.80
N ASP A 3 -12.74 -4.60 -7.99
CA ASP A 3 -13.70 -3.50 -8.04
C ASP A 3 -13.00 -2.18 -7.64
N PRO A 4 -13.25 -1.06 -8.32
CA PRO A 4 -12.66 0.24 -7.96
C PRO A 4 -13.00 0.68 -6.53
N LYS A 5 -14.10 0.16 -5.97
CA LYS A 5 -14.51 0.36 -4.57
C LYS A 5 -13.61 -0.38 -3.59
N ASP A 6 -13.01 -1.50 -4.01
CA ASP A 6 -12.06 -2.26 -3.21
C ASP A 6 -10.70 -1.57 -3.17
N ALA A 7 -10.26 -0.91 -4.24
CA ALA A 7 -8.96 -0.22 -4.24
C ALA A 7 -8.86 0.90 -3.19
N GLY A 8 -9.94 1.68 -3.00
CA GLY A 8 -10.02 2.71 -1.96
C GLY A 8 -10.05 2.12 -0.54
N ALA A 9 -10.90 1.11 -0.31
CA ALA A 9 -10.98 0.42 0.97
C ALA A 9 -9.67 -0.33 1.32
N PHE A 10 -8.97 -0.82 0.29
CA PHE A 10 -7.69 -1.51 0.43
C PHE A 10 -6.58 -0.55 0.87
N ALA A 11 -6.49 0.63 0.25
CA ALA A 11 -5.55 1.67 0.65
C ALA A 11 -5.79 2.14 2.09
N GLU A 12 -7.05 2.39 2.45
CA GLU A 12 -7.40 2.79 3.83
C GLU A 12 -6.96 1.74 4.86
N ARG A 13 -7.11 0.45 4.53
CA ARG A 13 -6.69 -0.64 5.43
C ARG A 13 -5.18 -0.73 5.57
N ALA A 14 -4.43 -0.64 4.46
CA ALA A 14 -2.98 -0.64 4.47
C ALA A 14 -2.40 0.56 5.25
N ILE A 15 -3.02 1.74 5.12
CA ILE A 15 -2.64 2.95 5.89
C ILE A 15 -2.92 2.75 7.38
N ALA A 16 -4.10 2.25 7.74
CA ALA A 16 -4.48 2.02 9.14
C ALA A 16 -3.55 1.00 9.81
N ASP A 17 -3.22 -0.09 9.13
CA ASP A 17 -2.30 -1.11 9.64
C ASP A 17 -0.87 -0.54 9.79
N SER A 18 -0.37 0.14 8.76
CA SER A 18 0.96 0.78 8.79
C SER A 18 1.09 1.79 9.93
N ARG A 19 0.04 2.55 10.22
CA ARG A 19 0.03 3.50 11.34
C ARG A 19 0.12 2.80 12.71
N ALA A 20 -0.40 1.58 12.82
CA ALA A 20 -0.40 0.81 14.05
C ALA A 20 0.90 0.00 14.24
N THR A 21 1.52 -0.44 13.15
CA THR A 21 2.67 -1.37 13.18
C THR A 21 4.01 -0.69 12.95
N MET A 22 4.06 0.43 12.21
CA MET A 22 5.30 1.13 11.88
C MET A 22 5.64 2.24 12.87
N PRO A 23 6.93 2.52 13.13
CA PRO A 23 7.37 3.75 13.76
C PRO A 23 6.89 4.99 12.97
N ALA A 24 6.60 6.10 13.66
CA ALA A 24 6.02 7.29 13.05
C ALA A 24 6.85 7.87 11.89
N ASN A 25 8.18 7.90 12.02
CA ASN A 25 9.09 8.37 10.97
C ASN A 25 9.05 7.47 9.72
N LEU A 26 8.89 6.16 9.90
CA LEU A 26 8.78 5.21 8.79
C LEU A 26 7.40 5.33 8.13
N PHE A 27 6.34 5.48 8.92
CA PHE A 27 4.99 5.73 8.41
C PHE A 27 4.93 7.00 7.56
N GLU A 28 5.51 8.12 8.03
CA GLU A 28 5.55 9.37 7.27
C GLU A 28 6.31 9.22 5.94
N ALA A 29 7.45 8.53 5.93
CA ALA A 29 8.21 8.27 4.71
C ALA A 29 7.42 7.40 3.72
N THR A 30 6.72 6.37 4.21
CA THR A 30 5.83 5.51 3.40
C THR A 30 4.69 6.33 2.80
N MET A 31 4.04 7.19 3.59
CA MET A 31 2.96 8.04 3.10
C MET A 31 3.44 9.02 2.03
N ALA A 32 4.62 9.62 2.20
CA ALA A 32 5.20 10.50 1.19
C ALA A 32 5.45 9.77 -0.14
N LEU A 33 5.89 8.51 -0.10
CA LEU A 33 6.06 7.69 -1.31
C LEU A 33 4.72 7.32 -1.97
N TYR A 34 3.68 7.06 -1.17
CA TYR A 34 2.33 6.76 -1.65
C TYR A 34 1.68 7.98 -2.31
N GLU A 35 1.77 9.16 -1.68
CA GLU A 35 1.26 10.42 -2.25
C GLU A 35 1.99 10.82 -3.53
N GLN A 36 3.27 10.47 -3.66
CA GLN A 36 4.06 10.61 -4.89
C GLN A 36 3.69 9.58 -5.97
N GLY A 37 2.83 8.60 -5.67
CA GLY A 37 2.47 7.51 -6.57
C GLY A 37 3.61 6.54 -6.86
N ARG A 38 4.64 6.49 -6.00
CA ARG A 38 5.81 5.61 -6.17
C ARG A 38 5.59 4.21 -5.62
N ILE A 39 4.73 4.11 -4.61
CA ILE A 39 4.28 2.85 -4.03
C ILE A 39 2.75 2.80 -4.05
N GLU A 40 2.22 1.58 -4.07
CA GLU A 40 0.80 1.29 -3.96
C GLU A 40 0.57 0.25 -2.86
N PRO A 41 -0.59 0.27 -2.19
CA PRO A 41 -0.93 -0.76 -1.23
C PRO A 41 -1.09 -2.10 -1.97
N ARG A 42 -0.50 -3.18 -1.43
CA ARG A 42 -0.58 -4.54 -1.99
C ARG A 42 -0.89 -5.58 -0.91
N LEU A 43 -1.41 -6.73 -1.34
CA LEU A 43 -1.55 -7.91 -0.49
C LEU A 43 -0.36 -8.82 -0.75
N ILE A 44 0.47 -9.07 0.26
CA ILE A 44 1.64 -9.96 0.17
C ILE A 44 1.40 -11.08 1.17
N ASP A 45 1.26 -12.31 0.71
CA ASP A 45 1.01 -13.50 1.55
C ASP A 45 -0.19 -13.36 2.51
N GLY A 46 -1.21 -12.58 2.14
CA GLY A 46 -2.40 -12.33 2.96
C GLY A 46 -2.27 -11.15 3.92
N GLU A 47 -1.12 -10.49 3.98
CA GLU A 47 -0.88 -9.29 4.78
C GLU A 47 -0.96 -8.02 3.91
N TYR A 48 -1.50 -6.94 4.50
CA TYR A 48 -1.56 -5.64 3.85
C TYR A 48 -0.19 -4.97 3.93
N GLY A 49 0.38 -4.60 2.79
CA GLY A 49 1.70 -3.98 2.70
C GLY A 49 1.79 -2.99 1.56
N TRP A 50 3.02 -2.67 1.15
CA TRP A 50 3.31 -1.67 0.12
C TRP A 50 4.21 -2.26 -0.96
N GLY A 51 3.92 -2.00 -2.23
CA GLY A 51 4.74 -2.40 -3.37
C GLY A 51 5.10 -1.21 -4.25
N LEU A 52 6.22 -1.28 -4.97
CA LEU A 52 6.61 -0.27 -5.94
C LEU A 52 5.69 -0.30 -7.17
N VAL A 53 5.19 0.87 -7.59
CA VAL A 53 4.29 1.00 -8.75
C VAL A 53 4.99 0.63 -10.07
N GLU A 54 6.31 0.84 -10.18
CA GLU A 54 7.09 0.57 -11.40
C GLU A 54 7.67 -0.86 -11.49
N GLN A 55 7.48 -1.71 -10.47
CA GLN A 55 8.12 -3.03 -10.40
C GLN A 55 7.15 -4.22 -10.47
N GLY A 56 5.96 -4.08 -11.06
CA GLY A 56 5.03 -5.21 -11.12
C GLY A 56 3.79 -5.05 -11.98
N GLY A 57 3.98 -4.86 -13.28
CA GLY A 57 3.00 -5.27 -14.30
C GLY A 57 3.38 -6.64 -14.89
N ASN A 58 3.62 -7.65 -14.06
CA ASN A 58 3.73 -9.04 -14.50
C ASN A 58 3.54 -9.99 -13.29
N ASN A 59 2.29 -10.11 -12.84
CA ASN A 59 1.87 -11.24 -12.01
C ASN A 59 1.31 -12.30 -12.95
N GLY A 60 2.12 -13.33 -13.20
CA GLY A 60 1.69 -14.62 -13.76
C GLY A 60 1.31 -15.58 -12.65
#